data_AF-A0A1G8KLA5-F1
#
_entry.id   AF-A0A1G8KLA5-F1
#
_cell.length_a   1.000
_cell.length_b   1.000
_cell.length_c   1.000
_cell.angle_alpha   90.00
_cell.angle_beta   90.00
_cell.angle_gamma   90.00
#
_symmetry.space_group_name_H-M   'P 1'
#
loop_
_entity.id
_entity.type
_entity.pdbx_description
1 polymer ?
#
loop_
_entity_poly.entity_id
_entity_poly.type
_entity_poly.pdbx_seq_one_letter_code
_entity_poly.pdbx_strand_id
1 'polypeptide(L)'
;MRNQSCTAASDGSWTFKGTLVNDTGVAKTYTVAVAVTIGAAVQGHALITETVQPGKSADVSAKDFAHTTGQAGSCEPVVSAEDAQ
;
A
#
# COMPACT_ATOMS: atom_id res chain seq x y z
N MET A 1 3.75 -8.00 4.99
CA MET A 1 3.08 -6.76 5.46
C MET A 1 2.11 -7.12 6.59
N ARG A 2 1.90 -6.22 7.55
CA ARG A 2 0.91 -6.36 8.63
C ARG A 2 0.01 -5.12 8.68
N ASN A 3 -1.14 -5.22 9.32
CA ASN A 3 -2.07 -4.11 9.59
C ASN A 3 -2.46 -3.30 8.35
N GLN A 4 -2.57 -3.96 7.20
CA GLN A 4 -2.93 -3.30 5.95
C GLN A 4 -4.42 -2.91 5.96
N SER A 5 -4.69 -1.68 5.55
CA SER A 5 -6.04 -1.15 5.40
C SER A 5 -6.09 -0.26 4.17
N CYS A 6 -7.16 -0.38 3.42
CA CYS A 6 -7.48 0.50 2.32
C CYS A 6 -8.93 0.93 2.48
N THR A 7 -9.13 2.20 2.77
CA THR A 7 -10.43 2.71 3.21
C THR A 7 -10.84 3.90 2.37
N ALA A 8 -12.10 3.89 1.92
CA ALA A 8 -12.76 5.06 1.37
C ALA A 8 -13.22 5.97 2.52
N ALA A 9 -12.93 7.26 2.42
CA ALA A 9 -13.55 8.30 3.22
C ALA A 9 -14.97 8.61 2.69
N SER A 10 -15.75 9.35 3.47
CA SER A 10 -17.14 9.71 3.15
C SER A 10 -17.27 10.48 1.85
N ASP A 11 -16.24 11.23 1.47
CA ASP A 11 -16.17 11.99 0.22
C ASP A 11 -15.76 11.12 -0.98
N GLY A 12 -15.44 9.85 -0.78
CA GLY A 12 -15.02 8.93 -1.84
C GLY A 12 -13.51 8.81 -2.03
N SER A 13 -12.70 9.58 -1.29
CA SER A 13 -11.24 9.51 -1.37
C SER A 13 -10.69 8.28 -0.65
N TRP A 14 -9.74 7.59 -1.25
CA TRP A 14 -9.15 6.37 -0.72
C TRP A 14 -7.79 6.63 -0.11
N THR A 15 -7.58 6.05 1.06
CA THR A 15 -6.27 6.04 1.73
C THR A 15 -5.85 4.60 2.01
N PHE A 16 -4.60 4.30 1.67
CA PHE A 16 -3.93 3.06 2.02
C PHE A 16 -2.99 3.28 3.20
N LYS A 17 -2.96 2.33 4.12
CA LYS A 17 -1.99 2.26 5.22
C LYS A 17 -1.58 0.82 5.47
N GLY A 18 -0.35 0.63 5.95
CA GLY A 18 0.02 -0.58 6.68
C GLY A 18 1.48 -0.58 7.08
N THR A 19 1.94 -1.69 7.61
CA THR A 19 3.26 -1.80 8.23
C THR A 19 4.09 -2.87 7.51
N LEU A 20 5.22 -2.45 6.97
CA LEU A 20 6.26 -3.32 6.44
C LEU A 20 7.07 -3.89 7.61
N VAL A 21 7.37 -5.19 7.57
CA VAL A 21 8.14 -5.87 8.62
C VAL A 21 9.23 -6.67 7.94
N ASN A 22 10.48 -6.38 8.32
CA ASN A 22 11.65 -7.12 7.88
C ASN A 22 12.12 -8.04 9.02
N ASP A 23 11.61 -9.27 9.01
CA ASP A 23 12.03 -10.32 9.94
C ASP A 23 13.32 -11.04 9.48
N THR A 24 14.04 -10.50 8.49
CA THR A 24 15.28 -11.09 7.94
C THR A 24 16.55 -10.45 8.54
N GLY A 25 17.70 -11.11 8.34
CA GLY A 25 19.02 -10.63 8.81
C GLY A 25 19.70 -9.61 7.91
N VAL A 26 19.05 -9.16 6.84
CA VAL A 26 19.59 -8.24 5.82
C VAL A 26 18.58 -7.13 5.55
N ALA A 27 19.04 -5.95 5.14
CA ALA A 27 18.13 -4.86 4.80
C ALA A 27 17.30 -5.24 3.57
N LYS A 28 16.00 -4.90 3.60
CA LYS A 28 15.07 -5.21 2.51
C LYS A 28 14.45 -3.94 1.98
N THR A 29 14.47 -3.75 0.67
CA THR A 29 13.70 -2.73 -0.02
C THR A 29 12.37 -3.34 -0.42
N TYR A 30 11.29 -2.78 0.12
CA TYR A 30 9.93 -3.19 -0.21
C TYR A 30 9.33 -2.21 -1.20
N THR A 31 8.59 -2.74 -2.16
CA THR A 31 7.74 -1.95 -3.05
C THR A 31 6.29 -2.38 -2.86
N VAL A 32 5.45 -1.44 -2.45
CA VAL A 32 4.01 -1.62 -2.30
C VAL A 32 3.31 -0.93 -3.44
N ALA A 33 2.71 -1.71 -4.34
CA ALA A 33 1.80 -1.22 -5.36
C ALA A 33 0.37 -1.38 -4.85
N VAL A 34 -0.43 -0.31 -4.89
CA VAL A 34 -1.83 -0.34 -4.50
C VAL A 34 -2.66 0.33 -5.59
N ALA A 35 -3.82 -0.26 -5.92
CA ALA A 35 -4.76 0.31 -6.87
C ALA A 35 -6.19 0.16 -6.36
N VAL A 36 -7.01 1.16 -6.65
CA VAL A 36 -8.46 1.08 -6.46
C VAL A 36 -9.11 0.83 -7.81
N THR A 37 -10.00 -0.16 -7.87
CA THR A 37 -10.72 -0.54 -9.09
C THR A 37 -12.22 -0.55 -8.88
N ILE A 38 -12.97 -0.13 -9.89
CA ILE A 38 -14.42 -0.34 -10.00
C ILE A 38 -14.65 -1.17 -11.27
N GLY A 39 -15.01 -2.44 -11.11
CA GLY A 39 -15.02 -3.39 -12.21
C GLY A 39 -13.63 -3.50 -12.85
N ALA A 40 -13.55 -3.30 -14.16
CA ALA A 40 -12.27 -3.31 -14.89
C ALA A 40 -11.52 -1.97 -14.89
N ALA A 41 -12.12 -0.90 -14.36
CA ALA A 41 -11.56 0.45 -14.43
C ALA A 41 -10.73 0.79 -13.18
N VAL A 42 -9.46 1.14 -13.38
CA VAL A 42 -8.59 1.68 -12.32
C VAL A 42 -8.98 3.12 -12.04
N GLN A 43 -9.33 3.40 -10.79
CA GLN A 43 -9.76 4.72 -10.30
C GLN A 43 -8.58 5.55 -9.77
N GLY A 44 -7.51 4.86 -9.37
CA GLY A 44 -6.27 5.48 -8.93
C GLY A 44 -5.30 4.41 -8.43
N HIS A 45 -4.02 4.75 -8.39
CA HIS A 45 -2.97 3.85 -7.94
C HIS A 45 -1.85 4.62 -7.25
N ALA A 46 -1.14 3.96 -6.35
CA ALA A 46 0.05 4.47 -5.71
C ALA A 46 1.14 3.40 -5.65
N LEU A 47 2.38 3.86 -5.63
CA LEU A 47 3.56 3.04 -5.46
C LEU A 47 4.38 3.62 -4.31
N ILE A 48 4.69 2.81 -3.31
CA ILE A 48 5.49 3.20 -2.15
C ILE A 48 6.71 2.30 -2.12
N THR A 49 7.90 2.90 -2.12
CA THR A 49 9.16 2.17 -1.96
C THR A 49 9.78 2.56 -0.63
N GLU A 50 10.12 1.57 0.19
CA GLU A 50 10.68 1.80 1.52
C GLU A 50 11.71 0.74 1.88
N THR A 51 12.86 1.16 2.42
CA THR A 51 13.92 0.24 2.85
C THR A 51 13.83 0.02 4.35
N VAL A 52 13.59 -1.23 4.77
CA VAL A 52 13.46 -1.61 6.17
C VAL A 52 14.69 -2.38 6.62
N GLN A 53 15.34 -1.87 7.65
CA GLN A 53 16.53 -2.47 8.24
C GLN A 53 16.23 -3.85 8.89
N PRO A 54 17.25 -4.71 9.09
CA PRO A 54 17.07 -6.04 9.69
C PRO A 54 16.34 -5.98 11.04
N GLY A 55 15.32 -6.83 11.22
CA GLY A 55 14.53 -6.89 12.45
C GLY A 55 13.71 -5.63 12.75
N LYS A 56 13.53 -4.73 11.78
CA LYS A 56 12.75 -3.50 11.94
C LYS A 56 11.43 -3.56 11.18
N SER A 57 10.59 -2.58 11.45
CA SER A 57 9.35 -2.31 10.74
C SER A 57 9.27 -0.85 10.32
N ALA A 58 8.53 -0.56 9.26
CA ALA A 58 8.25 0.79 8.79
C ALA A 58 6.77 0.92 8.43
N ASP A 59 6.15 2.02 8.86
CA ASP A 59 4.77 2.33 8.49
C ASP A 59 4.76 3.06 7.14
N VAL A 60 3.88 2.61 6.24
CA VAL A 60 3.69 3.18 4.91
C VAL A 60 2.26 3.63 4.71
N SER A 61 2.09 4.71 3.95
CA SER A 61 0.76 5.21 3.60
C SER A 61 0.75 5.91 2.25
N ALA A 62 -0.38 5.78 1.56
CA ALA A 62 -0.73 6.59 0.39
C ALA A 62 -2.07 7.26 0.70
N LYS A 63 -2.03 8.57 0.97
CA LYS A 63 -3.21 9.35 1.36
C LYS A 63 -3.92 9.88 0.12
N ASP A 64 -5.25 9.80 0.10
CA ASP A 64 -6.12 10.35 -0.95
C ASP A 64 -5.65 9.98 -2.38
N PHE A 65 -5.14 8.76 -2.57
CA PHE A 65 -4.46 8.35 -3.80
C PHE A 65 -5.41 7.93 -4.94
N ALA A 66 -6.69 7.74 -4.62
CA ALA A 66 -7.75 7.45 -5.56
C ALA A 66 -9.06 8.07 -5.07
N HIS A 67 -10.04 8.23 -5.94
CA HIS A 67 -11.35 8.77 -5.60
C HIS A 67 -12.44 8.00 -6.33
N THR A 68 -13.45 7.52 -5.61
CA THR A 68 -14.59 6.79 -6.17
C THR A 68 -15.90 7.48 -5.81
N THR A 69 -16.68 7.89 -6.80
CA THR A 69 -17.94 8.61 -6.58
C THR A 69 -19.08 7.63 -6.29
N GLY A 70 -19.36 7.38 -5.00
CA GLY A 70 -20.57 6.67 -4.56
C GLY A 70 -20.65 5.18 -4.95
N GLN A 71 -19.57 4.62 -5.49
CA GLN A 71 -19.47 3.22 -5.90
C GLN A 71 -18.49 2.46 -5.01
N ALA A 72 -18.83 1.23 -4.65
CA ALA A 72 -17.92 0.34 -3.94
C ALA A 72 -16.78 -0.08 -4.88
N GLY A 73 -15.54 0.26 -4.52
CA GLY A 73 -14.33 -0.18 -5.20
C GLY A 73 -13.66 -1.35 -4.49
N SER A 74 -12.83 -2.12 -5.21
CA SER A 74 -11.86 -3.05 -4.61
C SER A 74 -10.50 -2.36 -4.47
N CYS A 75 -9.79 -2.67 -3.38
CA CYS A 75 -8.45 -2.19 -3.15
C CYS A 75 -7.58 -3.32 -2.58
N GLU A 76 -6.62 -3.76 -3.39
CA GLU A 76 -5.72 -4.87 -3.05
C GLU A 76 -4.27 -4.43 -3.26
N PRO A 77 -3.43 -4.42 -2.19
CA PRO A 77 -2.02 -4.11 -2.32
C PRO A 77 -1.23 -5.35 -2.78
N VAL A 78 -0.26 -5.12 -3.65
CA VAL A 78 0.78 -6.08 -4.00
C VAL A 78 2.09 -5.60 -3.37
N VAL A 79 2.78 -6.49 -2.68
CA VAL A 79 4.03 -6.17 -1.99
C VAL A 79 5.16 -7.05 -2.51
N SER A 80 6.19 -6.40 -3.04
CA SER A 80 7.47 -7.02 -3.39
C SER A 80 8.52 -6.68 -2.33
N ALA A 81 9.50 -7.56 -2.15
CA ALA A 81 10.60 -7.37 -1.23
C ALA A 81 11.89 -7.91 -1.85
N GLU A 82 12.89 -7.03 -1.97
CA GLU A 82 14.21 -7.34 -2.51
C GLU A 82 15.30 -7.06 -1.48
N ASP A 83 16.46 -7.70 -1.63
CA ASP A 83 17.64 -7.32 -0.85
C ASP A 83 18.06 -5.89 -1.18
N ALA A 84 18.33 -5.08 -0.17
CA ALA A 84 18.88 -3.75 -0.40
C ALA A 84 20.35 -3.87 -0.81
N GLN A 85 20.69 -3.38 -2.01
CA GLN A 85 22.08 -3.31 -2.50
C GLN A 85 22.93 -2.27 -1.78
#